data_AF-A0A1Y5SIG2-F1
#
_entry.id   AF-A0A1Y5SIG2-F1
#
_cell.length_a   1.000
_cell.length_b   1.000
_cell.length_c   1.000
_cell.angle_alpha   90.00
_cell.angle_beta   90.00
_cell.angle_gamma   90.00
#
_symmetry.space_group_name_H-M   'P 1'
#
loop_
_entity.id
_entity.type
_entity.pdbx_description
1 polymer ?
#
loop_
_entity_poly.entity_id
_entity_poly.type
_entity_poly.pdbx_seq_one_letter_code
_entity_poly.pdbx_strand_id
1 'polypeptide(L)'
;MTNTISHPDSTILKKATDDAATNWEWWEDDYLYKGDFGALPILQTFSRFRGFGADYSVTRGLNSRECDEMRKWLTTFVPATELGRDQDEFNAQFVGFHEKCKVIEDNIRNELTTQKRVSLFSKLLGHWKPNEFAMWDQYARIGLRRIVGGNHYTQYKHYCRFNTDFHNLKRAWSGELSKISEERWASQTSDKDKIQERIELFMPRILDNYLVELGRS
;
A
#
# COMPACT_ATOMS: atom_id res chain seq x y z
N MET A 1 24.06 -13.52 11.49
CA MET A 1 24.14 -13.72 10.04
C MET A 1 23.11 -12.78 9.42
N THR A 2 23.54 -11.73 8.74
CA THR A 2 22.66 -10.81 8.00
C THR A 2 22.46 -11.40 6.60
N ASN A 3 21.33 -12.11 6.40
CA ASN A 3 20.88 -12.39 5.04
C ASN A 3 20.41 -11.06 4.44
N THR A 4 21.28 -10.45 3.64
CA THR A 4 20.91 -9.32 2.80
C THR A 4 20.58 -9.93 1.44
N ILE A 5 19.32 -10.28 1.23
CA ILE A 5 18.86 -10.78 -0.08
C ILE A 5 19.09 -9.62 -1.07
N SER A 6 20.13 -9.73 -1.88
CA SER A 6 20.48 -8.69 -2.86
C SER A 6 19.52 -8.68 -4.05
N HIS A 7 18.95 -9.84 -4.39
CA HIS A 7 18.05 -10.04 -5.51
C HIS A 7 16.81 -10.86 -5.12
N PRO A 8 15.62 -10.53 -5.64
CA PRO A 8 14.39 -11.26 -5.39
C PRO A 8 14.47 -12.69 -5.92
N ASP A 9 13.83 -13.63 -5.20
CA ASP A 9 13.60 -14.98 -5.69
C ASP A 9 12.66 -14.92 -6.91
N SER A 10 13.10 -15.44 -8.05
CA SER A 10 12.36 -15.33 -9.32
C SER A 10 11.03 -16.07 -9.31
N THR A 11 10.88 -17.13 -8.51
CA THR A 11 9.63 -17.89 -8.41
C THR A 11 8.60 -17.10 -7.60
N ILE A 12 9.01 -16.55 -6.46
CA ILE A 12 8.14 -15.69 -5.63
C ILE A 12 7.78 -14.42 -6.40
N LEU A 13 8.74 -13.82 -7.11
CA LEU A 13 8.54 -12.60 -7.90
C LEU A 13 7.55 -12.79 -9.03
N LYS A 14 7.62 -13.91 -9.75
CA LYS A 14 6.63 -14.24 -10.78
C LYS A 14 5.22 -14.31 -10.19
N LYS A 15 5.04 -15.09 -9.12
CA LYS A 15 3.74 -15.21 -8.45
C LYS A 15 3.22 -13.86 -7.97
N ALA A 16 4.07 -13.07 -7.32
CA ALA A 16 3.72 -11.73 -6.85
C ALA A 16 3.29 -10.79 -7.99
N THR A 17 3.90 -10.93 -9.16
CA THR A 17 3.55 -10.17 -10.37
C THR A 17 2.17 -10.57 -10.89
N ASP A 18 1.88 -11.86 -10.96
CA ASP A 18 0.57 -12.37 -11.39
C ASP A 18 -0.55 -11.94 -10.43
N ASP A 19 -0.30 -12.02 -9.12
CA ASP A 19 -1.22 -11.54 -8.08
C ASP A 19 -1.40 -10.01 -8.17
N ALA A 20 -0.33 -9.27 -8.46
CA ALA A 20 -0.40 -7.81 -8.60
C ALA A 20 -1.19 -7.41 -9.84
N ALA A 21 -1.04 -8.13 -10.94
CA ALA A 21 -1.80 -7.90 -12.16
C ALA A 21 -3.29 -8.18 -11.95
N THR A 22 -3.63 -9.29 -11.29
CA THR A 22 -5.02 -9.59 -10.93
C THR A 22 -5.59 -8.46 -10.07
N ASN A 23 -4.86 -8.02 -9.05
CA ASN A 23 -5.29 -6.94 -8.18
C ASN A 23 -5.43 -5.61 -8.93
N TRP A 24 -4.56 -5.34 -9.90
CA TRP A 24 -4.65 -4.16 -10.76
C TRP A 24 -5.98 -4.13 -11.54
N GLU A 25 -6.42 -5.25 -12.12
CA GLU A 25 -7.68 -5.31 -12.88
C GLU A 25 -8.90 -4.87 -12.06
N TRP A 26 -8.92 -5.16 -10.76
CA TRP A 26 -10.03 -4.79 -9.87
C TRP A 26 -9.96 -3.34 -9.39
N TRP A 27 -8.76 -2.83 -9.19
CA TRP A 27 -8.51 -1.59 -8.45
C TRP A 27 -7.81 -0.50 -9.28
N GLU A 28 -7.70 -0.69 -10.59
CA GLU A 28 -7.05 0.23 -11.54
C GLU A 28 -7.53 1.67 -11.38
N ASP A 29 -8.84 1.89 -11.31
CA ASP A 29 -9.42 3.22 -11.17
C ASP A 29 -8.90 3.95 -9.92
N ASP A 30 -8.63 3.20 -8.84
CA ASP A 30 -8.11 3.74 -7.59
C ASP A 30 -6.62 4.06 -7.69
N TYR A 31 -5.85 3.20 -8.37
CA TYR A 31 -4.42 3.43 -8.62
C TYR A 31 -4.16 4.64 -9.52
N LEU A 32 -5.02 4.84 -10.53
CA LEU A 32 -4.92 5.95 -11.48
C LEU A 32 -5.62 7.22 -10.96
N TYR A 33 -6.23 7.18 -9.77
CA TYR A 33 -6.98 8.30 -9.23
C TYR A 33 -6.06 9.45 -8.78
N LYS A 34 -6.20 10.60 -9.42
CA LYS A 34 -5.38 11.81 -9.14
C LYS A 34 -6.05 12.85 -8.24
N GLY A 35 -7.31 12.64 -7.86
CA GLY A 35 -8.07 13.58 -7.03
C GLY A 35 -7.82 13.41 -5.53
N ASP A 36 -8.73 13.93 -4.71
CA ASP A 36 -8.61 13.96 -3.26
C ASP A 36 -8.94 12.62 -2.60
N PHE A 37 -8.26 12.27 -1.50
CA PHE A 37 -8.48 11.00 -0.79
C PHE A 37 -9.95 10.69 -0.50
N GLY A 38 -10.71 11.68 0.02
CA GLY A 38 -12.13 11.49 0.36
C GLY A 38 -13.01 11.17 -0.85
N ALA A 39 -12.54 11.47 -2.05
CA ALA A 39 -13.20 11.22 -3.33
C ALA A 39 -12.63 9.99 -4.08
N LEU A 40 -11.80 9.16 -3.43
CA LEU A 40 -11.32 7.88 -3.97
C LEU A 40 -12.47 6.98 -4.44
N PRO A 41 -12.35 6.30 -5.60
CA PRO A 41 -13.38 5.40 -6.12
C PRO A 41 -13.84 4.36 -5.10
N ILE A 42 -12.92 3.71 -4.36
CA ILE A 42 -13.19 2.75 -3.28
C ILE A 42 -14.19 3.29 -2.26
N LEU A 43 -14.17 4.59 -1.96
CA LEU A 43 -15.00 5.21 -0.93
C LEU A 43 -16.38 5.65 -1.46
N GLN A 44 -16.58 5.70 -2.78
CA GLN A 44 -17.79 6.29 -3.37
C GLN A 44 -19.03 5.45 -3.17
N THR A 45 -18.89 4.13 -3.10
CA THR A 45 -20.04 3.23 -2.89
C THR A 45 -19.77 2.24 -1.77
N PHE A 46 -20.83 1.89 -1.04
CA PHE A 46 -20.74 0.86 0.01
C PHE A 46 -20.25 -0.49 -0.55
N SER A 47 -20.75 -0.90 -1.72
CA SER A 47 -20.38 -2.17 -2.34
C SER A 47 -18.89 -2.23 -2.66
N ARG A 48 -18.32 -1.15 -3.22
CA ARG A 48 -16.89 -1.09 -3.56
C ARG A 48 -16.01 -1.07 -2.30
N PHE A 49 -16.37 -0.27 -1.30
CA PHE A 49 -15.66 -0.26 -0.01
C PHE A 49 -15.72 -1.61 0.71
N ARG A 50 -16.86 -2.29 0.65
CA ARG A 50 -17.03 -3.62 1.23
C ARG A 50 -16.18 -4.67 0.51
N GLY A 51 -16.12 -4.62 -0.83
CA GLY A 51 -15.24 -5.47 -1.64
C GLY A 51 -13.77 -5.29 -1.24
N PHE A 52 -13.33 -4.04 -1.16
CA PHE A 52 -11.99 -3.69 -0.66
C PHE A 52 -11.74 -4.24 0.75
N GLY A 53 -12.70 -4.06 1.65
CA GLY A 53 -12.63 -4.57 3.00
C GLY A 53 -12.47 -6.08 3.11
N ALA A 54 -13.11 -6.83 2.19
CA ALA A 54 -13.02 -8.28 2.10
C ALA A 54 -11.67 -8.74 1.53
N ASP A 55 -11.25 -8.21 0.39
CA ASP A 55 -9.99 -8.56 -0.29
C ASP A 55 -8.78 -8.37 0.62
N TYR A 56 -8.80 -7.27 1.37
CA TYR A 56 -7.70 -6.90 2.26
C TYR A 56 -7.90 -7.28 3.72
N SER A 57 -9.02 -7.95 4.05
CA SER A 57 -9.37 -8.36 5.42
C SER A 57 -9.38 -7.24 6.46
N VAL A 58 -9.60 -5.99 6.04
CA VAL A 58 -9.53 -4.79 6.91
C VAL A 58 -10.87 -4.44 7.57
N THR A 59 -11.97 -4.98 7.06
CA THR A 59 -13.31 -4.83 7.66
C THR A 59 -13.76 -6.08 8.44
N ARG A 60 -12.87 -7.05 8.64
CA ARG A 60 -13.22 -8.31 9.32
C ARG A 60 -13.71 -8.05 10.74
N GLY A 61 -14.95 -8.48 11.01
CA GLY A 61 -15.64 -8.32 12.28
C GLY A 61 -16.55 -7.10 12.35
N LEU A 62 -16.60 -6.27 11.29
CA LEU A 62 -17.56 -5.18 11.18
C LEU A 62 -18.83 -5.68 10.48
N ASN A 63 -19.98 -5.25 10.99
CA ASN A 63 -21.26 -5.44 10.32
C ASN A 63 -21.43 -4.43 9.17
N SER A 64 -22.53 -4.56 8.41
CA SER A 64 -22.76 -3.71 7.22
C SER A 64 -22.93 -2.22 7.57
N ARG A 65 -23.56 -1.92 8.71
CA ARG A 65 -23.76 -0.54 9.17
C ARG A 65 -22.43 0.09 9.58
N GLU A 66 -21.64 -0.61 10.38
CA GLU A 66 -20.31 -0.15 10.81
C GLU A 66 -19.37 0.09 9.62
N CYS A 67 -19.39 -0.80 8.62
CA CYS A 67 -18.64 -0.62 7.39
C CYS A 67 -19.05 0.67 6.64
N ASP A 68 -20.35 0.95 6.51
CA ASP A 68 -20.82 2.15 5.81
C ASP A 68 -20.57 3.44 6.60
N GLU A 69 -20.71 3.40 7.93
CA GLU A 69 -20.36 4.52 8.81
C GLU A 69 -18.85 4.84 8.70
N MET A 70 -17.99 3.82 8.70
CA MET A 70 -16.55 3.98 8.50
C MET A 70 -16.22 4.57 7.12
N ARG A 71 -16.88 4.08 6.05
CA ARG A 71 -16.72 4.62 4.70
C ARG A 71 -17.11 6.11 4.64
N LYS A 72 -18.29 6.47 5.14
CA LYS A 72 -18.77 7.86 5.18
C LYS A 72 -17.81 8.75 5.96
N TRP A 73 -17.35 8.26 7.11
CA TRP A 73 -16.35 8.97 7.89
C TRP A 73 -15.07 9.22 7.06
N LEU A 74 -14.51 8.20 6.40
CA LEU A 74 -13.32 8.33 5.54
C LEU A 74 -13.51 9.37 4.41
N THR A 75 -14.71 9.49 3.83
CA THR A 75 -14.99 10.51 2.79
C THR A 75 -14.93 11.94 3.32
N THR A 76 -15.17 12.13 4.63
CA THR A 76 -15.19 13.45 5.29
C THR A 76 -13.91 13.77 6.07
N PHE A 77 -13.10 12.74 6.34
CA PHE A 77 -12.06 12.79 7.36
C PHE A 77 -10.73 13.41 6.86
N VAL A 78 -10.50 13.47 5.56
CA VAL A 78 -9.27 14.04 5.00
C VAL A 78 -9.56 15.43 4.47
N PRO A 79 -8.99 16.51 5.04
CA PRO A 79 -8.93 17.78 4.33
C PRO A 79 -8.22 17.50 3.01
N ALA A 80 -8.94 17.75 1.90
CA ALA A 80 -8.52 17.60 0.52
C ALA A 80 -7.20 18.33 0.14
N THR A 81 -6.52 18.95 1.08
CA THR A 81 -5.52 20.00 0.86
C THR A 81 -4.15 19.74 1.47
N GLU A 82 -3.92 18.65 2.20
CA GLU A 82 -2.67 18.51 2.99
C GLU A 82 -1.82 17.25 2.73
N LEU A 83 -2.15 16.47 1.70
CA LEU A 83 -1.32 15.34 1.27
C LEU A 83 -0.87 15.60 -0.17
N GLY A 84 0.27 16.28 -0.31
CA GLY A 84 1.08 16.36 -1.52
C GLY A 84 1.19 17.74 -2.18
N ARG A 85 2.39 18.35 -2.20
CA ARG A 85 2.96 19.14 -3.32
C ARG A 85 4.51 19.18 -3.42
N ASP A 86 5.34 18.32 -2.80
CA ASP A 86 6.75 18.17 -3.24
C ASP A 86 7.48 16.96 -2.62
N GLN A 87 8.63 16.56 -3.18
CA GLN A 87 9.44 15.44 -2.68
C GLN A 87 10.23 15.79 -1.40
N ASP A 88 10.59 17.06 -1.20
CA ASP A 88 11.10 17.58 0.08
C ASP A 88 9.97 17.76 1.12
N GLU A 89 8.75 18.01 0.64
CA GLU A 89 7.54 17.98 1.44
C GLU A 89 7.20 16.57 1.94
N PHE A 90 7.60 15.49 1.26
CA PHE A 90 7.33 14.11 1.69
C PHE A 90 7.95 13.78 3.06
N ASN A 91 9.14 14.29 3.38
CA ASN A 91 9.77 14.10 4.69
C ASN A 91 9.08 14.93 5.80
N ALA A 92 8.55 16.11 5.48
CA ALA A 92 7.73 16.91 6.39
C ALA A 92 6.32 16.31 6.55
N GLN A 93 5.76 15.79 5.46
CA GLN A 93 4.52 15.03 5.43
C GLN A 93 4.67 13.68 6.14
N PHE A 94 5.87 13.11 6.29
CA PHE A 94 6.09 11.94 7.14
C PHE A 94 5.93 12.26 8.63
N VAL A 95 6.40 13.45 9.08
CA VAL A 95 6.13 13.95 10.44
C VAL A 95 4.64 14.27 10.59
N GLY A 96 4.05 14.97 9.63
CA GLY A 96 2.61 15.27 9.61
C GLY A 96 1.74 14.02 9.47
N PHE A 97 2.20 12.97 8.79
CA PHE A 97 1.54 11.68 8.63
C PHE A 97 1.67 10.83 9.90
N HIS A 98 2.82 10.86 10.57
CA HIS A 98 3.02 10.24 11.88
C HIS A 98 2.18 10.94 12.97
N GLU A 99 2.11 12.28 12.95
CA GLU A 99 1.21 13.05 13.81
C GLU A 99 -0.25 12.84 13.45
N LYS A 100 -0.62 12.79 12.17
CA LYS A 100 -1.98 12.44 11.74
C LYS A 100 -2.32 11.00 12.11
N CYS A 101 -1.40 10.05 11.99
CA CYS A 101 -1.59 8.68 12.46
C CYS A 101 -1.79 8.63 13.98
N LYS A 102 -1.05 9.42 14.77
CA LYS A 102 -1.27 9.57 16.22
C LYS A 102 -2.63 10.22 16.53
N VAL A 103 -3.00 11.29 15.83
CA VAL A 103 -4.30 11.96 15.96
C VAL A 103 -5.46 11.05 15.52
N ILE A 104 -5.24 10.18 14.52
CA ILE A 104 -6.16 9.12 14.07
C ILE A 104 -6.27 8.00 15.12
N GLU A 105 -5.15 7.62 15.74
CA GLU A 105 -5.10 6.67 16.86
C GLU A 105 -5.93 7.17 18.05
N ASP A 106 -5.88 8.48 18.33
CA ASP A 106 -6.55 9.13 19.45
C ASP A 106 -8.04 9.47 19.18
N ASN A 107 -8.43 9.79 17.93
CA ASN A 107 -9.79 10.24 17.60
C ASN A 107 -10.78 9.11 17.23
N ILE A 108 -10.30 7.94 16.80
CA ILE A 108 -11.18 6.78 16.62
C ILE A 108 -11.35 6.12 18.00
N ARG A 109 -12.47 6.35 18.67
CA ARG A 109 -12.86 5.63 19.89
C ARG A 109 -12.68 4.10 19.76
N ASN A 110 -12.01 3.51 20.74
CA ASN A 110 -12.04 2.14 21.34
C ASN A 110 -12.56 0.86 20.62
N GLU A 111 -13.16 0.88 19.42
CA GLU A 111 -13.87 -0.30 18.87
C GLU A 111 -13.08 -1.12 17.83
N LEU A 112 -12.11 -0.50 17.16
CA LEU A 112 -11.17 -1.20 16.27
C LEU A 112 -9.80 -1.26 16.95
N THR A 113 -9.15 -2.43 16.95
CA THR A 113 -7.78 -2.52 17.46
C THR A 113 -6.86 -1.63 16.63
N THR A 114 -5.88 -0.97 17.27
CA THR A 114 -4.91 -0.04 16.64
C THR A 114 -4.31 -0.62 15.35
N GLN A 115 -4.01 -1.92 15.34
CA GLN A 115 -3.43 -2.60 14.18
C GLN A 115 -4.38 -2.69 12.97
N LYS A 116 -5.68 -2.94 13.19
CA LYS A 116 -6.65 -3.00 12.08
C LYS A 116 -6.83 -1.64 11.42
N ARG A 117 -6.78 -0.55 12.20
CA ARG A 117 -6.91 0.82 11.70
C ARG A 117 -5.76 1.19 10.77
N VAL A 118 -4.52 1.01 11.22
CA VAL A 118 -3.36 1.36 10.38
C VAL A 118 -3.27 0.45 9.15
N SER A 119 -3.67 -0.83 9.27
CA SER A 119 -3.82 -1.73 8.11
C SER A 119 -4.83 -1.20 7.09
N LEU A 120 -6.01 -0.75 7.53
CA LEU A 120 -7.02 -0.12 6.67
C LEU A 120 -6.47 1.13 5.96
N PHE A 121 -5.91 2.06 6.74
CA PHE A 121 -5.44 3.34 6.22
C PHE A 121 -4.28 3.18 5.25
N SER A 122 -3.25 2.42 5.63
CA SER A 122 -2.09 2.18 4.76
C SER A 122 -2.48 1.54 3.43
N LYS A 123 -3.50 0.66 3.42
CA LYS A 123 -4.00 0.05 2.19
C LYS A 123 -4.78 1.02 1.31
N LEU A 124 -5.65 1.84 1.89
CA LEU A 124 -6.34 2.91 1.13
C LEU A 124 -5.34 3.92 0.55
N LEU A 125 -4.34 4.33 1.34
CA LEU A 125 -3.28 5.22 0.90
C LEU A 125 -2.37 4.58 -0.16
N GLY A 126 -2.06 3.29 -0.01
CA GLY A 126 -1.33 2.53 -1.00
C GLY A 126 -2.08 2.30 -2.31
N HIS A 127 -3.42 2.46 -2.32
CA HIS A 127 -4.18 2.57 -3.56
C HIS A 127 -4.09 3.97 -4.16
N TRP A 128 -4.25 4.99 -3.33
CA TRP A 128 -4.26 6.38 -3.80
C TRP A 128 -2.91 6.88 -4.31
N LYS A 129 -1.83 6.57 -3.57
CA LYS A 129 -0.46 7.03 -3.82
C LYS A 129 0.52 5.87 -3.56
N PRO A 130 0.52 4.81 -4.40
CA PRO A 130 1.35 3.61 -4.19
C PRO A 130 2.86 3.91 -4.19
N ASN A 131 3.28 5.03 -4.79
CA ASN A 131 4.67 5.46 -4.78
C ASN A 131 5.13 6.11 -3.48
N GLU A 132 4.19 6.45 -2.60
CA GLU A 132 4.39 7.16 -1.34
C GLU A 132 4.05 6.29 -0.11
N PHE A 133 3.07 5.39 -0.24
CA PHE A 133 2.58 4.55 0.83
C PHE A 133 2.58 3.06 0.45
N ALA A 134 3.22 2.26 1.31
CA ALA A 134 3.24 0.81 1.27
C ALA A 134 2.04 0.22 1.99
N MET A 135 1.53 -0.93 1.55
CA MET A 135 0.40 -1.57 2.22
C MET A 135 0.86 -2.28 3.49
N TRP A 136 0.32 -1.87 4.65
CA TRP A 136 0.71 -2.51 5.90
C TRP A 136 -0.01 -3.84 6.09
N ASP A 137 0.75 -4.93 6.02
CA ASP A 137 0.26 -6.28 6.25
C ASP A 137 1.16 -7.06 7.21
N GLN A 138 0.60 -8.03 7.94
CA GLN A 138 1.40 -8.89 8.82
C GLN A 138 2.45 -9.67 8.04
N TYR A 139 2.10 -10.26 6.91
CA TYR A 139 3.02 -11.06 6.11
C TYR A 139 4.03 -10.18 5.39
N ALA A 140 3.60 -9.04 4.83
CA ALA A 140 4.51 -8.09 4.20
C ALA A 140 5.63 -7.64 5.15
N ARG A 141 5.30 -7.39 6.43
CA ARG A 141 6.31 -7.09 7.46
C ARG A 141 7.29 -8.23 7.72
N ILE A 142 6.79 -9.47 7.73
CA ILE A 142 7.64 -10.65 7.93
C ILE A 142 8.58 -10.81 6.72
N GLY A 143 8.07 -10.67 5.50
CA GLY A 143 8.87 -10.70 4.27
C GLY A 143 9.94 -9.63 4.26
N LEU A 144 9.60 -8.39 4.59
CA LEU A 144 10.55 -7.27 4.61
C LEU A 144 11.67 -7.51 5.64
N ARG A 145 11.31 -8.03 6.82
CA ARG A 145 12.29 -8.42 7.85
C ARG A 145 13.26 -9.49 7.36
N ARG A 146 12.79 -10.48 6.59
CA ARG A 146 13.66 -11.53 6.03
C ARG A 146 14.69 -10.98 5.05
N ILE A 147 14.38 -9.89 4.35
CA ILE A 147 15.26 -9.26 3.36
C ILE A 147 16.24 -8.27 4.02
N VAL A 148 15.71 -7.34 4.83
CA VAL A 148 16.50 -6.25 5.43
C VAL A 148 17.41 -6.77 6.53
N GLY A 149 17.03 -7.87 7.18
CA GLY A 149 17.74 -8.41 8.34
C GLY A 149 17.46 -7.59 9.60
N GLY A 150 17.32 -8.28 10.74
CA GLY A 150 17.08 -7.66 12.03
C GLY A 150 16.65 -8.67 13.08
N ASN A 151 17.29 -8.63 14.26
CA ASN A 151 17.02 -9.56 15.36
C ASN A 151 15.76 -9.23 16.17
N HIS A 152 15.07 -8.13 15.87
CA HIS A 152 13.95 -7.66 16.69
C HIS A 152 12.61 -7.84 15.98
N TYR A 153 11.78 -8.74 16.51
CA TYR A 153 10.37 -8.93 16.13
C TYR A 153 9.56 -7.61 16.16
N THR A 154 10.05 -6.60 16.89
CA THR A 154 9.40 -5.32 17.11
C THR A 154 9.67 -4.25 16.06
N GLN A 155 10.65 -4.42 15.16
CA GLN A 155 11.13 -3.34 14.27
C GLN A 155 10.04 -2.77 13.34
N TYR A 156 9.09 -3.61 12.93
CA TYR A 156 7.95 -3.21 12.09
C TYR A 156 6.62 -3.17 12.87
N LYS A 157 6.67 -2.88 14.18
CA LYS A 157 5.47 -2.45 14.93
C LYS A 157 5.03 -1.04 14.53
N HIS A 158 5.94 -0.23 14.00
CA HIS A 158 5.68 1.12 13.55
C HIS A 158 5.60 1.16 12.03
N TYR A 159 4.47 1.61 11.49
CA TYR A 159 4.25 1.71 10.04
C TYR A 159 5.31 2.57 9.35
N CYS A 160 5.69 3.69 9.95
CA CYS A 160 6.71 4.61 9.44
C CYS A 160 8.00 3.89 9.06
N ARG A 161 8.52 3.03 9.96
CA ARG A 161 9.73 2.26 9.70
C ARG A 161 9.53 1.24 8.57
N PHE A 162 8.36 0.60 8.53
CA PHE A 162 8.00 -0.33 7.46
C PHE A 162 7.96 0.39 6.09
N ASN A 163 7.28 1.55 6.00
CA ASN A 163 7.16 2.33 4.78
C ASN A 163 8.53 2.78 4.24
N THR A 164 9.40 3.28 5.12
CA THR A 164 10.76 3.68 4.74
C THR A 164 11.57 2.50 4.20
N ASP A 165 11.60 1.38 4.93
CA ASP A 165 12.37 0.21 4.51
C ASP A 165 11.79 -0.41 3.23
N PHE A 166 10.46 -0.38 3.04
CA PHE A 166 9.79 -0.79 1.81
C PHE A 166 10.25 0.04 0.61
N HIS A 167 10.23 1.37 0.71
CA HIS A 167 10.62 2.23 -0.42
C HIS A 167 12.13 2.21 -0.69
N ASN A 168 12.95 2.00 0.34
CA ASN A 168 14.38 1.74 0.15
C ASN A 168 14.60 0.44 -0.63
N LEU A 169 13.86 -0.62 -0.32
CA LEU A 169 13.90 -1.88 -1.07
C LEU A 169 13.38 -1.69 -2.50
N LYS A 170 12.27 -0.97 -2.70
CA LYS A 170 11.75 -0.61 -4.03
C LYS A 170 12.81 0.08 -4.87
N ARG A 171 13.56 1.03 -4.29
CA ARG A 171 14.65 1.74 -4.99
C ARG A 171 15.78 0.78 -5.35
N ALA A 172 16.20 -0.07 -4.41
CA ALA A 172 17.26 -1.05 -4.63
C ALA A 172 16.91 -2.05 -5.75
N TRP A 173 15.64 -2.45 -5.86
CA TRP A 173 15.14 -3.40 -6.86
C TRP A 173 14.46 -2.74 -8.07
N SER A 174 14.59 -1.42 -8.24
CA SER A 174 13.89 -0.66 -9.27
C SER A 174 14.15 -1.19 -10.69
N GLY A 175 15.37 -1.59 -11.01
CA GLY A 175 15.70 -2.15 -12.33
C GLY A 175 14.97 -3.45 -12.63
N GLU A 176 14.87 -4.37 -11.66
CA GLU A 176 14.17 -5.65 -11.82
C GLU A 176 12.66 -5.46 -11.87
N LEU A 177 12.12 -4.63 -10.98
CA LEU A 177 10.68 -4.31 -10.94
C LEU A 177 10.22 -3.57 -12.20
N SER A 178 11.02 -2.63 -12.70
CA SER A 178 10.72 -1.89 -13.94
C SER A 178 10.70 -2.83 -15.13
N LYS A 179 11.72 -3.68 -15.29
CA LYS A 179 11.80 -4.65 -16.38
C LYS A 179 10.57 -5.56 -16.44
N ILE A 180 10.16 -6.13 -15.30
CA ILE A 180 8.98 -7.02 -15.25
C ILE A 180 7.69 -6.25 -15.55
N SER A 181 7.59 -5.01 -15.08
CA SER A 181 6.45 -4.15 -15.36
C SER A 181 6.39 -3.80 -16.86
N GLU A 182 7.52 -3.46 -17.48
CA GLU A 182 7.64 -3.20 -18.92
C GLU A 182 7.21 -4.41 -19.75
N GLU A 183 7.72 -5.60 -19.42
CA GLU A 183 7.35 -6.85 -20.10
C GLU A 183 5.82 -7.09 -20.04
N ARG A 184 5.17 -6.74 -18.92
CA ARG A 184 3.72 -6.84 -18.77
C ARG A 184 2.97 -5.83 -19.64
N TRP A 185 3.37 -4.56 -19.60
CA TRP A 185 2.63 -3.45 -20.21
C TRP A 185 2.97 -3.20 -21.68
N ALA A 186 4.11 -3.70 -22.18
CA ALA A 186 4.55 -3.53 -23.58
C ALA A 186 3.54 -4.01 -24.62
N SER A 187 2.60 -4.89 -24.23
CA SER A 187 1.56 -5.43 -25.11
C SER A 187 0.24 -4.65 -25.10
N GLN A 188 0.06 -3.66 -24.21
CA GLN A 188 -1.28 -3.15 -23.88
C GLN A 188 -1.63 -1.76 -24.41
N THR A 189 -0.65 -0.94 -24.82
CA THR A 189 -0.92 0.38 -25.40
C THR A 189 0.30 0.92 -26.16
N SER A 190 0.08 1.80 -27.15
CA SER A 190 1.14 2.49 -27.90
C SER A 190 1.56 3.84 -27.28
N ASP A 191 0.83 4.31 -26.26
CA ASP A 191 1.05 5.59 -25.59
C ASP A 191 2.12 5.44 -24.48
N LYS A 192 3.36 5.82 -24.80
CA LYS A 192 4.53 5.61 -23.93
C LYS A 192 4.42 6.30 -22.58
N ASP A 193 3.81 7.48 -22.51
CA ASP A 193 3.72 8.24 -21.25
C ASP A 193 2.75 7.56 -20.28
N LYS A 194 1.63 7.02 -20.80
CA LYS A 194 0.70 6.21 -20.00
C LYS A 194 1.31 4.89 -19.53
N ILE A 195 2.20 4.30 -20.34
CA ILE A 195 2.93 3.07 -19.96
C ILE A 195 3.86 3.38 -18.79
N GLN A 196 4.60 4.47 -18.86
CA GLN A 196 5.55 4.85 -17.80
C GLN A 196 4.83 5.10 -16.47
N GLU A 197 3.73 5.85 -16.49
CA GLU A 197 2.90 6.07 -15.29
C GLU A 197 2.40 4.75 -14.68
N ARG A 198 1.90 3.83 -15.53
CA ARG A 198 1.43 2.51 -15.08
C ARG A 198 2.55 1.67 -14.48
N ILE A 199 3.72 1.63 -15.12
CA ILE A 199 4.90 0.94 -14.59
C ILE A 199 5.23 1.46 -13.19
N GLU A 200 5.30 2.78 -13.02
CA GLU A 200 5.64 3.41 -11.75
C GLU A 200 4.66 3.06 -10.64
N LEU A 201 3.37 3.04 -10.93
CA LEU A 201 2.32 2.70 -9.98
C LEU A 201 2.24 1.18 -9.72
N PHE A 202 2.63 0.35 -10.69
CA PHE A 202 2.57 -1.11 -10.62
C PHE A 202 3.73 -1.71 -9.80
N MET A 203 4.94 -1.14 -9.91
CA MET A 203 6.13 -1.63 -9.18
C MET A 203 5.91 -1.80 -7.66
N PRO A 204 5.34 -0.83 -6.92
CA PRO A 204 4.99 -1.01 -5.51
C PRO A 204 4.04 -2.19 -5.25
N ARG A 205 3.14 -2.52 -6.18
CA ARG A 205 2.17 -3.61 -6.02
C ARG A 205 2.85 -4.98 -6.13
N ILE A 206 3.77 -5.12 -7.10
CA ILE A 206 4.62 -6.31 -7.21
C ILE A 206 5.40 -6.51 -5.91
N LEU A 207 6.02 -5.44 -5.39
CA LEU A 207 6.80 -5.53 -4.16
C LEU A 207 5.92 -5.89 -2.95
N ASP A 208 4.76 -5.26 -2.77
CA ASP A 208 3.85 -5.60 -1.68
C ASP A 208 3.45 -7.08 -1.71
N ASN A 209 3.05 -7.61 -2.87
CA ASN A 209 2.71 -9.02 -3.00
C ASN A 209 3.91 -9.93 -2.79
N TYR A 210 5.10 -9.55 -3.27
CA TYR A 210 6.32 -10.31 -3.05
C TYR A 210 6.63 -10.46 -1.56
N LEU A 211 6.50 -9.37 -0.80
CA LEU A 211 6.73 -9.38 0.63
C LEU A 211 5.68 -10.22 1.37
N VAL A 212 4.42 -10.18 0.94
CA VAL A 212 3.36 -11.04 1.50
C VAL A 212 3.67 -12.51 1.25
N GLU A 213 4.00 -12.87 0.01
CA GLU A 213 4.32 -14.25 -0.37
C GLU A 213 5.56 -14.75 0.38
N LEU A 214 6.64 -13.97 0.39
CA LEU A 214 7.85 -14.30 1.15
C LEU A 214 7.57 -14.43 2.66
N GLY A 215 6.64 -13.65 3.20
CA GLY A 215 6.27 -13.69 4.61
C GLY A 215 5.39 -14.89 5.00
N ARG A 216 4.69 -15.50 4.03
CA ARG A 216 3.87 -16.71 4.21
C ARG A 216 4.69 -18.00 4.16
N SER A 217 5.76 -18.01 3.36
CA SER A 217 6.67 -19.14 3.15
C SER A 217 7.45 -19.58 4.37
#